data_AF-A0A510G8G9-F1
#
_entry.id   AF-A0A510G8G9-F1
#
_cell.length_a   1.000
_cell.length_b   1.000
_cell.length_c   1.000
_cell.angle_alpha   90.00
_cell.angle_beta   90.00
_cell.angle_gamma   90.00
#
_symmetry.space_group_name_H-M   'P 1'
#
loop_
_entity.id
_entity.type
_entity.pdbx_description
1 polymer ?
#
loop_
_entity_poly.entity_id
_entity_poly.type
_entity_poly.pdbx_seq_one_letter_code
_entity_poly.pdbx_strand_id
1 'polypeptide(L)'
;MPHKEYPSKEIITLEGKFELSYKDHYRIEEVNLSIDVANTDNKGSSDYYLSQLNNLKIDAQEISSLVKQQLKAIKEQYKIESKNRKDHIFTNSSNVKVDDLREQILRLIEVSEEAKEVLESSNNYIFIKNDKNIISNLPLLSVHNIITREKVFQEIGNILSKEQCVIISAFAGTGKTTLAIDYGGKQRDEAKKIVRFINADSADKVLETYQKLAEELGINIKDETEESVVISLVNKKIANLKPFTLFIFDNVEKYKDIEPYLNGTINISKDKAQVIITTKDKNLHGDLKLHKDLNVELEPFSKKEARLYLEQSLGNRLNNQDIYKLVEEFGSKDAASPYRLSKAVAYVKENKLLKVNDYINYFKNSKDDHIETILLLQLLEKSPLAWQILQYSTHLDPDFISIEIFKELFLIDEEKLQAPIKMLEALSIMNLTYRNGQAGLQLHRLM
;
A
#
# COMPACT_ATOMS: atom_id res chain seq x y z
N MET A 1 53.20 -21.41 -27.38
CA MET A 1 54.28 -22.03 -26.56
C MET A 1 53.72 -23.25 -25.84
N PRO A 2 54.53 -24.29 -25.62
CA PRO A 2 54.17 -25.69 -25.88
C PRO A 2 53.60 -26.49 -24.69
N HIS A 3 52.98 -27.61 -25.07
CA HIS A 3 52.54 -28.81 -24.34
C HIS A 3 53.19 -29.15 -23.00
N LYS A 4 52.40 -29.79 -22.12
CA LYS A 4 52.51 -31.25 -21.85
C LYS A 4 51.40 -31.75 -20.93
N GLU A 5 50.39 -32.40 -21.52
CA GLU A 5 49.87 -33.65 -20.93
C GLU A 5 50.99 -34.70 -21.03
N TYR A 6 51.15 -35.56 -20.02
CA TYR A 6 51.62 -36.96 -20.11
C TYR A 6 51.67 -37.59 -18.69
N PRO A 7 51.72 -38.93 -18.56
CA PRO A 7 50.66 -39.73 -17.95
C PRO A 7 51.06 -40.32 -16.59
N SER A 8 50.10 -40.62 -15.72
CA SER A 8 50.36 -41.53 -14.59
C SER A 8 50.12 -42.96 -15.04
N LYS A 9 51.22 -43.65 -15.36
CA LYS A 9 51.32 -45.10 -15.48
C LYS A 9 50.90 -45.76 -14.16
N GLU A 10 50.04 -46.77 -14.23
CA GLU A 10 49.96 -47.79 -13.19
C GLU A 10 51.27 -48.60 -13.21
N ILE A 11 52.02 -48.56 -12.11
CA ILE A 11 53.12 -49.48 -11.86
C ILE A 11 52.65 -50.39 -10.73
N ILE A 12 52.19 -51.58 -11.10
CA ILE A 12 52.04 -52.69 -10.17
C ILE A 12 53.46 -53.19 -9.87
N THR A 13 53.87 -53.13 -8.60
CA THR A 13 55.02 -53.90 -8.10
C THR A 13 54.52 -55.07 -7.26
N LEU A 14 55.30 -56.15 -7.32
CA LEU A 14 54.93 -57.52 -6.94
C LEU A 14 55.06 -57.82 -5.43
N GLU A 15 55.18 -56.80 -4.58
CA GLU A 15 55.28 -56.96 -3.13
C GLU A 15 54.41 -55.91 -2.44
N GLY A 16 53.27 -56.32 -1.89
CA GLY A 16 52.26 -55.45 -1.31
C GLY A 16 52.70 -54.63 -0.10
N LYS A 17 53.39 -53.51 -0.34
CA LYS A 17 53.61 -52.44 0.63
C LYS A 17 53.14 -51.12 0.05
N PHE A 18 52.04 -50.61 0.61
CA PHE A 18 51.63 -49.22 0.46
C PHE A 18 52.62 -48.34 1.24
N GLU A 19 53.57 -47.71 0.55
CA GLU A 19 54.27 -46.54 1.08
C GLU A 19 53.52 -45.29 0.63
N LEU A 20 52.66 -44.77 1.51
CA LEU A 20 52.12 -43.41 1.38
C LEU A 20 53.24 -42.43 1.74
N SER A 21 53.99 -41.96 0.74
CA SER A 21 54.80 -40.76 0.91
C SER A 21 53.88 -39.53 0.88
N TYR A 22 53.29 -39.17 2.01
CA TYR A 22 52.61 -37.88 2.16
C TYR A 22 53.69 -36.80 2.18
N LYS A 23 53.75 -35.95 1.14
CA LYS A 23 54.48 -34.68 1.21
C LYS A 23 53.53 -33.67 1.80
N ASP A 24 53.85 -33.19 2.99
CA ASP A 24 53.12 -32.15 3.71
C ASP A 24 52.74 -30.98 2.78
N HIS A 25 51.43 -30.79 2.59
CA HIS A 25 50.83 -29.69 1.85
C HIS A 25 50.19 -28.65 2.80
N TYR A 26 50.71 -28.51 4.01
CA TYR A 26 50.23 -27.49 4.94
C TYR A 26 51.01 -26.19 4.73
N ARG A 27 50.32 -25.20 4.16
CA ARG A 27 50.74 -23.80 4.24
C ARG A 27 50.46 -23.33 5.67
N ILE A 28 51.51 -23.03 6.42
CA ILE A 28 51.39 -22.37 7.72
C ILE A 28 51.10 -20.90 7.41
N GLU A 29 49.83 -20.51 7.43
CA GLU A 29 49.40 -19.10 7.39
C GLU A 29 49.17 -18.64 8.83
N GLU A 30 49.68 -17.45 9.20
CA GLU A 30 49.35 -16.82 10.47
C GLU A 30 47.85 -16.48 10.47
N VAL A 31 47.05 -17.28 11.18
CA VAL A 31 45.61 -17.05 11.30
C VAL A 31 45.37 -15.92 12.30
N ASN A 32 44.78 -14.83 11.83
CA ASN A 32 44.33 -13.75 12.70
C ASN A 32 43.03 -14.16 13.41
N LEU A 33 43.14 -14.62 14.66
CA LEU A 33 41.99 -15.10 15.45
C LEU A 33 41.04 -13.99 15.93
N SER A 34 41.41 -12.73 15.72
CA SER A 34 40.60 -11.55 16.08
C SER A 34 39.65 -11.11 14.96
N ILE A 35 39.71 -11.77 13.78
CA ILE A 35 38.87 -11.46 12.63
C ILE A 35 38.43 -12.76 11.95
N ASP A 36 37.13 -12.91 11.72
CA ASP A 36 36.61 -14.06 10.97
C ASP A 36 35.39 -13.66 10.13
N VAL A 37 35.08 -14.45 9.10
CA VAL A 37 33.88 -14.30 8.28
C VAL A 37 32.65 -14.71 9.12
N ALA A 38 31.63 -13.87 9.14
CA ALA A 38 30.36 -14.17 9.79
C ALA A 38 29.36 -14.76 8.79
N ASN A 39 28.80 -15.92 9.14
CA ASN A 39 27.68 -16.51 8.42
C ASN A 39 26.35 -16.14 9.10
N THR A 40 25.91 -14.90 8.88
CA THR A 40 24.76 -14.30 9.57
C THR A 40 23.41 -14.83 9.09
N ASP A 41 23.37 -15.51 7.93
CA ASP A 41 22.15 -16.03 7.31
C ASP A 41 21.63 -17.33 7.96
N ASN A 42 22.49 -18.05 8.69
CA ASN A 42 22.10 -19.32 9.32
C ASN A 42 21.41 -19.09 10.67
N LYS A 43 20.08 -18.97 10.66
CA LYS A 43 19.25 -18.75 11.86
C LYS A 43 19.54 -19.81 12.92
N GLY A 44 19.74 -19.37 14.17
CA GLY A 44 20.08 -20.25 15.30
C GLY A 44 21.57 -20.58 15.43
N SER A 45 22.43 -20.11 14.52
CA SER A 45 23.87 -20.19 14.69
C SER A 45 24.41 -19.11 15.64
N SER A 46 25.60 -19.33 16.20
CA SER A 46 26.32 -18.32 16.98
C SER A 46 26.52 -17.00 16.23
N ASP A 47 26.89 -17.07 14.95
CA ASP A 47 27.09 -15.89 14.09
C ASP A 47 25.78 -15.12 13.87
N TYR A 48 24.65 -15.82 13.74
CA TYR A 48 23.33 -15.19 13.73
C TYR A 48 23.08 -14.45 15.03
N TYR A 49 23.26 -15.09 16.20
CA TYR A 49 23.02 -14.42 17.49
C TYR A 49 23.96 -13.24 17.76
N LEU A 50 25.24 -13.33 17.36
CA LEU A 50 26.16 -12.20 17.42
C LEU A 50 25.73 -11.07 16.49
N SER A 51 25.20 -11.36 15.30
CA SER A 51 24.64 -10.34 14.41
C SER A 51 23.42 -9.64 15.02
N GLN A 52 22.52 -10.41 15.60
CA GLN A 52 21.34 -9.91 16.31
C GLN A 52 21.74 -8.98 17.48
N LEU A 53 22.67 -9.44 18.33
CA LEU A 53 23.17 -8.67 19.47
C LEU A 53 23.86 -7.37 19.05
N ASN A 54 24.63 -7.38 17.96
CA ASN A 54 25.32 -6.18 17.45
C ASN A 54 24.32 -5.06 17.13
N ASN A 55 23.12 -5.40 16.65
CA ASN A 55 22.07 -4.45 16.29
C ASN A 55 21.05 -4.16 17.43
N LEU A 56 21.03 -4.98 18.47
CA LEU A 56 20.04 -4.89 19.56
C LEU A 56 20.22 -3.63 20.44
N LYS A 57 19.11 -2.92 20.71
CA LYS A 57 19.05 -1.90 21.78
C LYS A 57 18.68 -2.56 23.11
N ILE A 58 19.69 -2.99 23.86
CA ILE A 58 19.53 -3.83 25.07
C ILE A 58 18.72 -3.12 26.17
N ASP A 59 18.92 -1.81 26.37
CA ASP A 59 18.24 -1.07 27.45
C ASP A 59 16.73 -1.00 27.29
N ALA A 60 16.25 -1.05 26.05
CA ALA A 60 14.83 -0.98 25.71
C ALA A 60 14.09 -2.33 25.82
N GLN A 61 14.79 -3.42 26.12
CA GLN A 61 14.18 -4.75 26.22
C GLN A 61 13.60 -5.02 27.61
N GLU A 62 12.44 -5.67 27.68
CA GLU A 62 11.81 -6.09 28.94
C GLU A 62 12.36 -7.45 29.40
N ILE A 63 13.65 -7.46 29.76
CA ILE A 63 14.37 -8.64 30.29
C ILE A 63 15.03 -8.33 31.63
N SER A 64 15.40 -9.38 32.36
CA SER A 64 16.07 -9.27 33.65
C SER A 64 17.37 -8.46 33.58
N SER A 65 17.70 -7.76 34.67
CA SER A 65 18.90 -6.92 34.75
C SER A 65 20.20 -7.70 34.56
N LEU A 66 20.22 -8.96 35.00
CA LEU A 66 21.35 -9.87 34.83
C LEU A 66 21.59 -10.20 33.34
N VAL A 67 20.54 -10.54 32.59
CA VAL A 67 20.64 -10.83 31.15
C VAL A 67 21.06 -9.57 30.38
N LYS A 68 20.54 -8.39 30.74
CA LYS A 68 21.00 -7.11 30.14
C LYS A 68 22.50 -6.89 30.32
N GLN A 69 23.03 -7.16 31.52
CA GLN A 69 24.46 -7.02 31.79
C GLN A 69 25.29 -7.99 30.97
N GLN A 70 24.88 -9.25 30.87
CA GLN A 70 25.59 -10.27 30.09
C GLN A 70 25.59 -9.95 28.59
N LEU A 71 24.45 -9.55 28.02
CA LEU A 71 24.36 -9.14 26.61
C LEU A 71 25.24 -7.92 26.32
N LYS A 72 25.28 -6.92 27.23
CA LYS A 72 26.16 -5.74 27.08
C LYS A 72 27.64 -6.14 27.10
N ALA A 73 28.03 -7.00 28.04
CA ALA A 73 29.40 -7.46 28.17
C ALA A 73 29.90 -8.19 26.91
N ILE A 74 29.06 -8.99 26.27
CA ILE A 74 29.40 -9.64 25.00
C ILE A 74 29.46 -8.60 23.87
N LYS A 75 28.46 -7.71 23.78
CA LYS A 75 28.37 -6.68 22.72
C LYS A 75 29.56 -5.74 22.68
N GLU A 76 30.15 -5.40 23.83
CA GLU A 76 31.31 -4.50 23.92
C GLU A 76 32.61 -5.12 23.39
N GLN A 77 32.67 -6.44 23.22
CA GLN A 77 33.90 -7.15 22.82
C GLN A 77 34.11 -7.22 21.30
N TYR A 78 33.11 -6.88 20.48
CA TYR A 78 33.20 -7.00 19.03
C TYR A 78 32.39 -5.97 18.26
N LYS A 79 32.56 -6.00 16.94
CA LYS A 79 31.71 -5.35 15.95
C LYS A 79 31.61 -6.21 14.70
N ILE A 80 30.56 -6.01 13.92
CA ILE A 80 30.40 -6.63 12.60
C ILE A 80 30.46 -5.55 11.53
N GLU A 81 31.30 -5.76 10.51
CA GLU A 81 31.41 -4.87 9.35
C GLU A 81 31.39 -5.68 8.04
N SER A 82 30.69 -5.16 7.03
CA SER A 82 30.65 -5.76 5.69
C SER A 82 31.87 -5.34 4.87
N LYS A 83 32.68 -6.31 4.41
CA LYS A 83 33.80 -6.11 3.48
C LYS A 83 33.66 -7.05 2.28
N ASN A 84 33.79 -6.53 1.06
CA ASN A 84 33.70 -7.33 -0.17
C ASN A 84 32.43 -8.20 -0.27
N ARG A 85 31.27 -7.65 0.13
CA ARG A 85 29.96 -8.34 0.16
C ARG A 85 29.86 -9.53 1.13
N LYS A 86 30.76 -9.62 2.12
CA LYS A 86 30.68 -10.58 3.22
C LYS A 86 30.84 -9.87 4.57
N ASP A 87 30.06 -10.29 5.55
CA ASP A 87 30.17 -9.78 6.90
C ASP A 87 31.36 -10.42 7.61
N HIS A 88 32.08 -9.63 8.40
CA HIS A 88 33.20 -10.08 9.21
C HIS A 88 33.00 -9.62 10.65
N ILE A 89 33.29 -10.50 11.61
CA ILE A 89 33.37 -10.16 13.03
C ILE A 89 34.80 -9.68 13.31
N PHE A 90 34.90 -8.53 13.96
CA PHE A 90 36.16 -7.99 14.48
C PHE A 90 36.06 -7.94 15.99
N THR A 91 37.02 -8.55 16.69
CA THR A 91 37.12 -8.38 18.14
C THR A 91 37.82 -7.05 18.46
N ASN A 92 37.40 -6.40 19.54
CA ASN A 92 37.91 -5.09 19.94
C ASN A 92 39.24 -5.18 20.70
N SER A 93 39.72 -6.40 20.99
CA SER A 93 40.96 -6.69 21.72
C SER A 93 41.64 -7.92 21.15
N SER A 94 42.97 -7.87 21.02
CA SER A 94 43.80 -8.99 20.56
C SER A 94 43.73 -10.22 21.47
N ASN A 95 43.23 -10.07 22.69
CA ASN A 95 43.12 -11.15 23.68
C ASN A 95 41.79 -11.91 23.60
N VAL A 96 40.84 -11.44 22.78
CA VAL A 96 39.54 -12.10 22.56
C VAL A 96 39.52 -12.67 21.15
N LYS A 97 39.25 -13.97 21.03
CA LYS A 97 39.10 -14.64 19.75
C LYS A 97 37.63 -14.64 19.32
N VAL A 98 37.38 -14.68 18.02
CA VAL A 98 35.99 -14.76 17.51
C VAL A 98 35.27 -16.01 18.02
N ASP A 99 35.98 -17.15 18.13
CA ASP A 99 35.41 -18.38 18.66
C ASP A 99 35.00 -18.27 20.14
N ASP A 100 35.71 -17.48 20.94
CA ASP A 100 35.35 -17.25 22.34
C ASP A 100 34.01 -16.50 22.42
N LEU A 101 33.73 -15.59 21.49
CA LEU A 101 32.45 -14.88 21.41
C LEU A 101 31.31 -15.80 20.98
N ARG A 102 31.58 -16.68 20.00
CA ARG A 102 30.62 -17.70 19.54
C ARG A 102 30.23 -18.63 20.69
N GLU A 103 31.21 -19.05 21.49
CA GLU A 103 30.94 -19.89 22.64
C GLU A 103 30.20 -19.14 23.75
N GLN A 104 30.59 -17.89 24.05
CA GLN A 104 29.92 -17.06 25.05
C GLN A 104 28.43 -16.85 24.73
N ILE A 105 28.09 -16.53 23.47
CA ILE A 105 26.70 -16.30 23.09
C ILE A 105 25.88 -17.60 23.13
N LEU A 106 26.45 -18.72 22.68
CA LEU A 106 25.78 -20.03 22.71
C LEU A 106 25.49 -20.50 24.14
N ARG A 107 26.47 -20.33 25.05
CA ARG A 107 26.25 -20.65 26.48
C ARG A 107 25.16 -19.78 27.09
N LEU A 108 25.11 -18.49 26.73
CA LEU A 108 24.09 -17.58 27.26
C LEU A 108 22.68 -17.96 26.82
N ILE A 109 22.47 -18.26 25.54
CA ILE A 109 21.15 -18.66 25.03
C ILE A 109 20.72 -20.05 25.54
N GLU A 110 21.67 -20.94 25.84
CA GLU A 110 21.36 -22.27 26.37
C GLU A 110 20.86 -22.20 27.83
N VAL A 111 21.37 -21.24 28.61
CA VAL A 111 21.00 -21.07 30.03
C VAL A 111 19.92 -20.02 30.28
N SER A 112 19.55 -19.24 29.26
CA SER A 112 18.59 -18.14 29.38
C SER A 112 17.64 -18.07 28.19
N GLU A 113 16.41 -18.56 28.38
CA GLU A 113 15.36 -18.44 27.36
C GLU A 113 15.02 -16.95 27.09
N GLU A 114 15.06 -16.08 28.10
CA GLU A 114 14.90 -14.62 27.93
C GLU A 114 15.92 -14.03 26.94
N ALA A 115 17.20 -14.42 27.04
CA ALA A 115 18.25 -13.96 26.14
C ALA A 115 18.01 -14.46 24.71
N LYS A 116 17.63 -15.73 24.58
CA LYS A 116 17.34 -16.36 23.30
C LYS A 116 16.13 -15.73 22.62
N GLU A 117 15.02 -15.57 23.33
CA GLU A 117 13.80 -14.92 22.83
C GLU A 117 14.10 -13.50 22.36
N VAL A 118 14.84 -12.70 23.14
CA VAL A 118 15.21 -11.34 22.72
C VAL A 118 16.09 -11.34 21.48
N LEU A 119 17.05 -12.26 21.35
CA LEU A 119 17.92 -12.33 20.18
C LEU A 119 17.20 -12.90 18.95
N GLU A 120 16.24 -13.82 19.11
CA GLU A 120 15.44 -14.38 18.02
C GLU A 120 14.33 -13.43 17.57
N SER A 121 13.74 -12.69 18.49
CA SER A 121 12.77 -11.61 18.23
C SER A 121 13.43 -10.31 17.76
N SER A 122 14.74 -10.16 17.97
CA SER A 122 15.50 -9.02 17.46
C SER A 122 15.73 -9.03 15.94
N ASN A 123 15.11 -9.99 15.23
CA ASN A 123 14.73 -9.91 13.82
C ASN A 123 13.93 -8.63 13.53
N ASN A 124 14.61 -7.49 13.58
CA ASN A 124 14.32 -6.40 12.71
C ASN A 124 14.98 -6.79 11.40
N TYR A 125 14.18 -7.37 10.51
CA TYR A 125 14.15 -7.05 9.08
C TYR A 125 15.34 -6.20 8.70
N ILE A 126 16.24 -6.75 7.88
CA ILE A 126 17.21 -5.94 7.16
C ILE A 126 16.39 -4.87 6.45
N PHE A 127 16.26 -3.71 7.07
CA PHE A 127 15.79 -2.51 6.43
C PHE A 127 16.90 -2.25 5.44
N ILE A 128 16.70 -2.72 4.21
CA ILE A 128 17.52 -2.28 3.10
C ILE A 128 17.52 -0.76 3.26
N LYS A 129 18.70 -0.14 3.33
CA LYS A 129 18.84 1.31 3.24
C LYS A 129 18.33 1.72 1.86
N ASN A 130 17.01 1.72 1.71
CA ASN A 130 16.31 2.42 0.67
C ASN A 130 16.06 3.79 1.29
N ASP A 131 16.91 4.74 0.96
CA ASP A 131 16.64 6.18 1.08
C ASP A 131 15.53 6.62 0.10
N LYS A 132 14.64 5.70 -0.30
CA LYS A 132 13.46 6.03 -1.09
C LYS A 132 12.44 6.63 -0.12
N ASN A 133 12.19 7.92 -0.28
CA ASN A 133 11.04 8.56 0.34
C ASN A 133 9.78 7.82 -0.13
N ILE A 134 9.00 7.29 0.82
CA ILE A 134 7.66 6.77 0.54
C ILE A 134 6.86 7.90 -0.09
N ILE A 135 6.14 7.57 -1.15
CA ILE A 135 5.25 8.49 -1.84
C ILE A 135 3.79 8.17 -1.50
N SER A 136 2.93 9.18 -1.63
CA SER A 136 1.48 9.00 -1.52
C SER A 136 0.97 8.21 -2.73
N ASN A 137 0.02 7.29 -2.53
CA ASN A 137 -0.58 6.46 -3.57
C ASN A 137 -2.04 6.85 -3.88
N LEU A 138 -2.36 8.15 -3.78
CA LEU A 138 -3.71 8.65 -4.04
C LEU A 138 -4.13 8.40 -5.51
N PRO A 139 -5.35 7.88 -5.75
CA PRO A 139 -5.91 7.80 -7.09
C PRO A 139 -5.98 9.19 -7.74
N LEU A 140 -5.74 9.24 -9.05
CA LEU A 140 -5.98 10.44 -9.84
C LEU A 140 -7.50 10.64 -9.98
N LEU A 141 -7.98 11.81 -9.55
CA LEU A 141 -9.31 12.27 -9.93
C LEU A 141 -9.21 13.13 -11.18
N SER A 142 -10.17 12.98 -12.09
CA SER A 142 -10.37 13.91 -13.20
C SER A 142 -10.69 15.29 -12.62
N VAL A 143 -9.67 16.15 -12.56
CA VAL A 143 -9.64 17.45 -11.84
C VAL A 143 -10.78 18.40 -12.25
N HIS A 144 -11.42 18.17 -13.39
CA HIS A 144 -12.31 19.13 -14.04
C HIS A 144 -13.74 19.17 -13.48
N ASN A 145 -14.11 18.32 -12.52
CA ASN A 145 -15.47 18.37 -11.93
C ASN A 145 -15.51 18.05 -10.41
N ILE A 146 -14.45 18.34 -9.65
CA ILE A 146 -14.46 18.12 -8.19
C ILE A 146 -15.00 19.36 -7.49
N ILE A 147 -15.98 19.17 -6.61
CA ILE A 147 -16.48 20.22 -5.74
C ILE A 147 -15.92 20.01 -4.33
N THR A 148 -14.99 20.87 -3.94
CA THR A 148 -14.44 20.87 -2.58
C THR A 148 -15.52 21.26 -1.57
N ARG A 149 -15.80 20.35 -0.64
CA ARG A 149 -16.82 20.52 0.40
C ARG A 149 -16.20 21.08 1.68
N GLU A 150 -15.83 22.35 1.64
CA GLU A 150 -15.02 23.00 2.70
C GLU A 150 -15.60 22.84 4.12
N LYS A 151 -16.94 22.86 4.29
CA LYS A 151 -17.55 22.62 5.60
C LYS A 151 -17.22 21.23 6.15
N VAL A 152 -17.29 20.21 5.29
CA VAL A 152 -16.97 18.83 5.64
C VAL A 152 -15.47 18.67 5.88
N PHE A 153 -14.62 19.36 5.11
CA PHE A 153 -13.18 19.38 5.34
C PHE A 153 -12.82 19.96 6.71
N GLN A 154 -13.49 21.04 7.12
CA GLN A 154 -13.30 21.63 8.44
C GLN A 154 -13.74 20.67 9.55
N GLU A 155 -14.85 19.97 9.36
CA GLU A 155 -15.33 18.96 10.30
C GLU A 155 -14.34 17.78 10.44
N ILE A 156 -13.90 17.20 9.32
CA ILE A 156 -12.86 16.17 9.27
C ILE A 156 -11.59 16.66 9.98
N GLY A 157 -11.12 17.87 9.65
CA GLY A 157 -9.92 18.47 10.25
C GLY A 157 -10.06 18.68 11.76
N ASN A 158 -11.23 19.14 12.22
CA ASN A 158 -11.52 19.34 13.64
C ASN A 158 -11.52 18.02 14.41
N ILE A 159 -12.13 16.96 13.86
CA ILE A 159 -12.11 15.63 14.46
C ILE A 159 -10.67 15.12 14.50
N LEU A 160 -9.95 15.12 13.38
CA LEU A 160 -8.57 14.64 13.32
C LEU A 160 -7.59 15.46 14.19
N SER A 161 -7.91 16.72 14.49
CA SER A 161 -7.12 17.54 15.42
C SER A 161 -7.24 17.07 16.87
N LYS A 162 -8.34 16.41 17.24
CA LYS A 162 -8.65 15.91 18.59
C LYS A 162 -8.45 14.39 18.70
N GLU A 163 -8.70 13.69 17.61
CA GLU A 163 -8.83 12.25 17.52
C GLU A 163 -7.97 11.71 16.39
N GLN A 164 -7.61 10.42 16.43
CA GLN A 164 -6.73 9.84 15.41
C GLN A 164 -7.50 9.31 14.18
N CYS A 165 -8.79 9.04 14.35
CA CYS A 165 -9.64 8.41 13.36
C CYS A 165 -10.92 9.24 13.12
N VAL A 166 -11.37 9.27 11.87
CA VAL A 166 -12.67 9.81 11.47
C VAL A 166 -13.35 8.85 10.50
N ILE A 167 -14.65 8.66 10.67
CA ILE A 167 -15.47 7.83 9.79
C ILE A 167 -16.32 8.77 8.94
N ILE A 168 -16.43 8.47 7.65
CA ILE A 168 -17.27 9.18 6.69
C ILE A 168 -18.31 8.18 6.20
N SER A 169 -19.55 8.33 6.64
CA SER A 169 -20.64 7.41 6.28
C SER A 169 -21.70 8.10 5.41
N ALA A 170 -22.20 7.40 4.40
CA ALA A 170 -23.28 7.86 3.53
C ALA A 170 -23.74 6.76 2.58
N PHE A 171 -24.88 6.96 1.92
CA PHE A 171 -25.33 6.11 0.82
C PHE A 171 -24.34 6.09 -0.37
N ALA A 172 -24.52 5.13 -1.27
CA ALA A 172 -23.71 5.01 -2.48
C ALA A 172 -23.95 6.23 -3.41
N GLY A 173 -22.91 6.68 -4.10
CA GLY A 173 -23.03 7.80 -5.05
C GLY A 173 -23.04 9.21 -4.41
N THR A 174 -22.93 9.33 -3.09
CA THR A 174 -22.84 10.62 -2.38
C THR A 174 -21.44 11.27 -2.47
N GLY A 175 -20.44 10.56 -3.00
CA GLY A 175 -19.10 11.10 -3.23
C GLY A 175 -18.12 10.95 -2.06
N LYS A 176 -18.29 9.94 -1.20
CA LYS A 176 -17.36 9.67 -0.07
C LYS A 176 -15.91 9.46 -0.54
N THR A 177 -15.71 8.56 -1.51
CA THR A 177 -14.39 8.29 -2.11
C THR A 177 -13.80 9.56 -2.71
N THR A 178 -14.60 10.32 -3.46
CA THR A 178 -14.18 11.61 -4.04
C THR A 178 -13.76 12.62 -2.97
N LEU A 179 -14.54 12.75 -1.89
CA LEU A 179 -14.23 13.62 -0.77
C LEU A 179 -12.94 13.21 -0.06
N ALA A 180 -12.75 11.91 0.19
CA ALA A 180 -11.56 11.39 0.84
C ALA A 180 -10.30 11.60 -0.01
N ILE A 181 -10.39 11.40 -1.33
CA ILE A 181 -9.29 11.67 -2.25
C ILE A 181 -9.00 13.18 -2.34
N ASP A 182 -10.01 14.04 -2.42
CA ASP A 182 -9.83 15.51 -2.45
C ASP A 182 -9.16 16.00 -1.15
N TYR A 183 -9.65 15.54 0.01
CA TYR A 183 -9.06 15.85 1.30
C TYR A 183 -7.62 15.33 1.39
N GLY A 184 -7.38 14.08 0.99
CA GLY A 184 -6.05 13.48 0.93
C GLY A 184 -5.11 14.26 0.03
N GLY A 185 -5.56 14.71 -1.14
CA GLY A 185 -4.80 15.56 -2.05
C GLY A 185 -4.33 16.84 -1.37
N LYS A 186 -5.24 17.53 -0.68
CA LYS A 186 -4.92 18.73 0.13
C LYS A 186 -3.88 18.43 1.21
N GLN A 187 -4.03 17.31 1.93
CA GLN A 187 -3.07 16.90 2.97
C GLN A 187 -1.68 16.57 2.40
N ARG A 188 -1.61 15.95 1.21
CA ARG A 188 -0.35 15.68 0.50
C ARG A 188 0.31 16.97 0.03
N ASP A 189 -0.45 17.82 -0.65
CA ASP A 189 0.10 18.94 -1.41
C ASP A 189 0.37 20.16 -0.54
N GLU A 190 -0.53 20.47 0.40
CA GLU A 190 -0.40 21.62 1.30
C GLU A 190 0.32 21.24 2.61
N ALA A 191 -0.13 20.18 3.28
CA ALA A 191 0.40 19.77 4.59
C ALA A 191 1.62 18.83 4.50
N LYS A 192 2.05 18.46 3.28
CA LYS A 192 3.21 17.59 3.01
C LYS A 192 3.16 16.24 3.74
N LYS A 193 1.95 15.72 3.95
CA LYS A 193 1.73 14.38 4.53
C LYS A 193 1.93 13.30 3.47
N ILE A 194 2.37 12.12 3.89
CA ILE A 194 2.23 10.90 3.09
C ILE A 194 0.77 10.47 3.20
N VAL A 195 0.13 10.15 2.08
CA VAL A 195 -1.26 9.68 2.06
C VAL A 195 -1.31 8.28 1.48
N ARG A 196 -1.77 7.33 2.28
CA ARG A 196 -1.93 5.93 1.93
C ARG A 196 -3.40 5.61 1.73
N PHE A 197 -3.82 5.59 0.47
CA PHE A 197 -5.14 5.16 0.05
C PHE A 197 -5.20 3.65 -0.08
N ILE A 198 -6.17 3.03 0.57
CA ILE A 198 -6.36 1.59 0.67
C ILE A 198 -7.81 1.29 0.32
N ASN A 199 -8.03 0.47 -0.69
CA ASN A 199 -9.37 -0.05 -0.94
C ASN A 199 -9.64 -1.19 0.05
N ALA A 200 -10.67 -1.02 0.87
CA ALA A 200 -11.00 -1.88 2.00
C ALA A 200 -12.37 -2.54 1.85
N ASP A 201 -12.77 -2.82 0.61
CA ASP A 201 -13.99 -3.60 0.31
C ASP A 201 -13.87 -5.10 0.61
N SER A 202 -12.65 -5.57 0.86
CA SER A 202 -12.31 -6.96 1.16
C SER A 202 -10.98 -7.04 1.90
N ALA A 203 -10.84 -8.01 2.80
CA ALA A 203 -9.62 -8.22 3.59
C ALA A 203 -8.38 -8.45 2.71
N ASP A 204 -8.53 -9.23 1.62
CA ASP A 204 -7.43 -9.55 0.70
C ASP A 204 -6.81 -8.30 0.07
N LYS A 205 -7.62 -7.30 -0.31
CA LYS A 205 -7.10 -6.04 -0.89
C LYS A 205 -6.39 -5.17 0.13
N VAL A 206 -6.84 -5.19 1.38
CA VAL A 206 -6.16 -4.48 2.48
C VAL A 206 -4.78 -5.11 2.71
N LEU A 207 -4.72 -6.45 2.78
CA LEU A 207 -3.47 -7.20 2.93
C LEU A 207 -2.51 -6.95 1.77
N GLU A 208 -2.97 -7.08 0.53
CA GLU A 208 -2.16 -6.84 -0.66
C GLU A 208 -1.58 -5.42 -0.67
N THR A 209 -2.37 -4.42 -0.23
CA THR A 209 -1.91 -3.04 -0.15
C THR A 209 -0.86 -2.84 0.95
N TYR A 210 -1.00 -3.53 2.09
CA TYR A 210 -0.01 -3.50 3.16
C TYR A 210 1.29 -4.24 2.78
N GLN A 211 1.20 -5.36 2.06
CA GLN A 211 2.36 -6.06 1.52
C GLN A 211 3.14 -5.17 0.54
N LYS A 212 2.45 -4.50 -0.39
CA LYS A 212 3.08 -3.50 -1.28
C LYS A 212 3.73 -2.37 -0.49
N LEU A 213 3.06 -1.85 0.54
CA LEU A 213 3.63 -0.83 1.41
C LEU A 213 4.88 -1.34 2.15
N ALA A 214 4.90 -2.60 2.57
CA ALA A 214 6.08 -3.22 3.17
C ALA A 214 7.26 -3.26 2.20
N GLU A 215 7.02 -3.65 0.94
CA GLU A 215 8.03 -3.62 -0.12
C GLU A 215 8.57 -2.20 -0.37
N GLU A 216 7.67 -1.21 -0.48
CA GLU A 216 8.03 0.21 -0.63
C GLU A 216 8.90 0.70 0.54
N LEU A 217 8.63 0.20 1.74
CA LEU A 217 9.36 0.46 2.97
C LEU A 217 10.70 -0.27 3.08
N GLY A 218 11.05 -1.11 2.10
CA GLY A 218 12.25 -1.95 2.12
C GLY A 218 12.19 -3.03 3.19
N ILE A 219 10.99 -3.48 3.56
CA ILE A 219 10.76 -4.60 4.48
C ILE A 219 10.77 -5.88 3.63
N ASN A 220 11.69 -6.79 3.94
CA ASN A 220 11.72 -8.09 3.27
C ASN A 220 10.60 -8.99 3.82
N ILE A 221 9.57 -9.22 3.00
CA ILE A 221 8.41 -10.07 3.31
C ILE A 221 8.39 -11.39 2.50
N LYS A 222 9.50 -11.73 1.81
CA LYS A 222 9.52 -12.82 0.80
C LYS A 222 9.10 -14.20 1.32
N ASP A 223 9.19 -14.43 2.63
CA ASP A 223 8.79 -15.68 3.28
C ASP A 223 7.71 -15.48 4.36
N GLU A 224 7.17 -14.25 4.50
CA GLU A 224 6.22 -13.91 5.56
C GLU A 224 4.79 -13.99 5.03
N THR A 225 4.07 -15.04 5.46
CA THR A 225 2.66 -15.23 5.15
C THR A 225 1.74 -14.76 6.26
N GLU A 226 2.27 -14.45 7.44
CA GLU A 226 1.46 -14.04 8.58
C GLU A 226 1.13 -12.54 8.51
N GLU A 227 -0.15 -12.25 8.26
CA GLU A 227 -0.70 -10.89 8.19
C GLU A 227 -0.34 -10.03 9.41
N SER A 228 -0.41 -10.62 10.61
CA SER A 228 -0.10 -9.95 11.88
C SER A 228 1.32 -9.38 11.90
N VAL A 229 2.28 -10.14 11.34
CA VAL A 229 3.69 -9.78 11.26
C VAL A 229 3.86 -8.64 10.27
N VAL A 230 3.31 -8.76 9.06
CA VAL A 230 3.38 -7.69 8.04
C VAL A 230 2.86 -6.36 8.60
N ILE A 231 1.69 -6.38 9.26
CA ILE A 231 1.07 -5.20 9.88
C ILE A 231 2.00 -4.57 10.92
N SER A 232 2.54 -5.38 11.84
CA SER A 232 3.41 -4.91 12.93
C SER A 232 4.63 -4.16 12.40
N LEU A 233 5.25 -4.67 11.34
CA LEU A 233 6.47 -4.09 10.77
C LEU A 233 6.24 -2.81 10.00
N VAL A 234 5.19 -2.82 9.18
CA VAL A 234 4.77 -1.62 8.45
C VAL A 234 4.50 -0.52 9.45
N ASN A 235 3.73 -0.79 10.51
CA ASN A 235 3.41 0.21 11.52
C ASN A 235 4.63 0.68 12.31
N LYS A 236 5.52 -0.24 12.71
CA LYS A 236 6.80 0.10 13.36
C LYS A 236 7.66 1.00 12.48
N LYS A 237 7.74 0.71 11.19
CA LYS A 237 8.52 1.52 10.25
C LYS A 237 7.88 2.90 10.05
N ILE A 238 6.55 2.96 9.95
CA ILE A 238 5.78 4.21 9.80
C ILE A 238 5.91 5.10 11.03
N ALA A 239 5.86 4.54 12.24
CA ALA A 239 6.08 5.29 13.47
C ALA A 239 7.44 6.02 13.51
N ASN A 240 8.45 5.49 12.80
CA ASN A 240 9.78 6.07 12.70
C ASN A 240 9.96 7.06 11.54
N LEU A 241 8.95 7.24 10.69
CA LEU A 241 9.02 8.19 9.57
C LEU A 241 8.93 9.64 10.06
N LYS A 242 9.58 10.52 9.28
CA LYS A 242 9.56 11.96 9.51
C LYS A 242 8.35 12.66 8.88
N PRO A 243 7.80 12.26 7.72
CA PRO A 243 6.51 12.76 7.31
C PRO A 243 5.39 12.07 8.08
N PHE A 244 4.43 12.88 8.50
CA PHE A 244 3.14 12.42 9.01
C PHE A 244 2.43 11.57 7.94
N THR A 245 1.82 10.46 8.33
CA THR A 245 1.07 9.56 7.42
C THR A 245 -0.44 9.63 7.65
N LEU A 246 -1.21 9.83 6.59
CA LEU A 246 -2.67 9.72 6.61
C LEU A 246 -3.09 8.46 5.87
N PHE A 247 -3.75 7.54 6.57
CA PHE A 247 -4.37 6.37 5.96
C PHE A 247 -5.82 6.67 5.58
N ILE A 248 -6.23 6.22 4.41
CA ILE A 248 -7.62 6.28 3.94
C ILE A 248 -8.04 4.85 3.62
N PHE A 249 -8.88 4.26 4.48
CA PHE A 249 -9.55 2.98 4.21
C PHE A 249 -10.88 3.28 3.52
N ASP A 250 -10.88 3.15 2.19
CA ASP A 250 -12.04 3.46 1.36
C ASP A 250 -12.96 2.25 1.20
N ASN A 251 -14.27 2.49 1.20
CA ASN A 251 -15.32 1.49 1.00
C ASN A 251 -15.25 0.29 1.97
N VAL A 252 -15.06 0.58 3.27
CA VAL A 252 -15.14 -0.45 4.30
C VAL A 252 -16.56 -0.99 4.38
N GLU A 253 -16.73 -2.27 4.06
CA GLU A 253 -18.02 -2.98 4.18
C GLU A 253 -18.15 -3.72 5.51
N LYS A 254 -17.05 -4.28 6.02
CA LYS A 254 -17.00 -5.02 7.28
C LYS A 254 -15.84 -4.53 8.12
N TYR A 255 -16.11 -4.22 9.38
CA TYR A 255 -15.07 -3.80 10.33
C TYR A 255 -13.93 -4.83 10.46
N LYS A 256 -14.27 -6.13 10.53
CA LYS A 256 -13.29 -7.22 10.70
C LYS A 256 -12.19 -7.23 9.65
N ASP A 257 -12.49 -6.75 8.44
CA ASP A 257 -11.55 -6.74 7.32
C ASP A 257 -10.44 -5.68 7.50
N ILE A 258 -10.68 -4.67 8.34
CA ILE A 258 -9.70 -3.61 8.64
C ILE A 258 -9.22 -3.58 10.10
N GLU A 259 -9.88 -4.31 10.99
CA GLU A 259 -9.62 -4.30 12.44
C GLU A 259 -8.12 -4.47 12.79
N PRO A 260 -7.39 -5.47 12.26
CA PRO A 260 -5.97 -5.66 12.58
C PRO A 260 -5.11 -4.45 12.17
N TYR A 261 -5.38 -3.89 11.00
CA TYR A 261 -4.65 -2.76 10.42
C TYR A 261 -4.93 -1.46 11.18
N LEU A 262 -6.19 -1.24 11.53
CA LEU A 262 -6.63 -0.07 12.27
C LEU A 262 -6.03 -0.06 13.67
N ASN A 263 -6.12 -1.18 14.40
CA ASN A 263 -5.54 -1.31 15.74
C ASN A 263 -4.04 -1.03 15.73
N GLY A 264 -3.32 -1.60 14.76
CA GLY A 264 -1.90 -1.33 14.59
C GLY A 264 -1.58 0.13 14.26
N THR A 265 -2.45 0.81 13.49
CA THR A 265 -2.29 2.22 13.13
C THR A 265 -2.62 3.16 14.28
N ILE A 266 -3.67 2.89 15.06
CA ILE A 266 -4.06 3.69 16.23
C ILE A 266 -3.01 3.59 17.35
N ASN A 267 -2.26 2.49 17.42
CA ASN A 267 -1.12 2.37 18.34
C ASN A 267 0.07 3.25 17.95
N ILE A 268 0.11 3.78 16.73
CA ILE A 268 1.09 4.80 16.33
C ILE A 268 0.64 6.13 16.92
N SER A 269 1.57 6.93 17.47
CA SER A 269 1.22 8.25 18.01
C SER A 269 0.46 9.10 16.98
N LYS A 270 -0.57 9.83 17.45
CA LYS A 270 -1.44 10.64 16.60
C LYS A 270 -0.73 11.76 15.85
N ASP A 271 0.44 12.20 16.31
CA ASP A 271 1.31 13.16 15.61
C ASP A 271 2.13 12.51 14.46
N LYS A 272 1.97 11.21 14.25
CA LYS A 272 2.64 10.42 13.20
C LYS A 272 1.67 9.77 12.23
N ALA A 273 0.50 9.34 12.71
CA ALA A 273 -0.50 8.69 11.86
C ALA A 273 -1.92 9.17 12.17
N GLN A 274 -2.73 9.36 11.13
CA GLN A 274 -4.19 9.56 11.22
C GLN A 274 -4.91 8.62 10.25
N VAL A 275 -6.19 8.41 10.48
CA VAL A 275 -7.03 7.49 9.71
C VAL A 275 -8.34 8.15 9.29
N ILE A 276 -8.69 7.97 8.02
CA ILE A 276 -10.03 8.22 7.48
C ILE A 276 -10.61 6.88 7.04
N ILE A 277 -11.85 6.61 7.41
CA ILE A 277 -12.60 5.44 6.96
C ILE A 277 -13.79 5.93 6.15
N THR A 278 -14.02 5.40 4.95
CA THR A 278 -15.27 5.63 4.22
C THR A 278 -16.12 4.36 4.22
N THR A 279 -17.42 4.50 4.46
CA THR A 279 -18.33 3.34 4.54
C THR A 279 -19.76 3.68 4.14
N LYS A 280 -20.56 2.67 3.79
CA LYS A 280 -22.01 2.79 3.65
C LYS A 280 -22.73 2.60 4.99
N ASP A 281 -22.07 1.97 5.97
CA ASP A 281 -22.67 1.68 7.27
C ASP A 281 -22.53 2.87 8.23
N LYS A 282 -23.67 3.46 8.60
CA LYS A 282 -23.73 4.57 9.56
C LYS A 282 -23.39 4.14 10.98
N ASN A 283 -23.49 2.83 11.27
CA ASN A 283 -23.31 2.27 12.61
C ASN A 283 -21.93 1.65 12.83
N LEU A 284 -21.03 1.71 11.84
CA LEU A 284 -19.67 1.15 11.94
C LEU A 284 -18.89 1.66 13.17
N HIS A 285 -19.18 2.89 13.63
CA HIS A 285 -18.59 3.46 14.84
C HIS A 285 -18.84 2.59 16.10
N GLY A 286 -20.00 1.93 16.20
CA GLY A 286 -20.34 1.04 17.30
C GLY A 286 -19.49 -0.23 17.30
N ASP A 287 -19.29 -0.83 16.13
CA ASP A 287 -18.43 -2.01 15.94
C ASP A 287 -16.96 -1.69 16.26
N LEU A 288 -16.53 -0.48 15.91
CA LEU A 288 -15.22 0.07 16.20
C LEU A 288 -15.03 0.45 17.68
N LYS A 289 -16.08 0.38 18.52
CA LYS A 289 -16.11 0.93 19.90
C LYS A 289 -15.62 2.37 19.98
N LEU A 290 -15.83 3.11 18.90
CA LEU A 290 -15.43 4.50 18.74
C LEU A 290 -16.58 5.42 19.15
N HIS A 291 -16.23 6.61 19.63
CA HIS A 291 -17.24 7.62 19.95
C HIS A 291 -18.04 7.98 18.69
N LYS A 292 -19.37 8.11 18.83
CA LYS A 292 -20.26 8.48 17.71
C LYS A 292 -19.85 9.80 17.05
N ASP A 293 -19.27 10.72 17.83
CA ASP A 293 -18.80 12.03 17.37
C ASP A 293 -17.62 11.93 16.38
N LEU A 294 -17.08 10.74 16.14
CA LEU A 294 -16.07 10.47 15.11
C LEU A 294 -16.68 10.20 13.72
N ASN A 295 -18.01 10.04 13.63
CA ASN A 295 -18.70 9.81 12.37
C ASN A 295 -19.24 11.10 11.76
N VAL A 296 -18.73 11.45 10.59
CA VAL A 296 -19.23 12.51 9.72
C VAL A 296 -20.22 11.87 8.74
N GLU A 297 -21.50 12.14 8.93
CA GLU A 297 -22.54 11.72 8.00
C GLU A 297 -22.54 12.64 6.77
N LEU A 298 -22.11 12.11 5.64
CA LEU A 298 -21.97 12.88 4.41
C LEU A 298 -23.32 12.96 3.69
N GLU A 299 -23.90 14.16 3.68
CA GLU A 299 -25.12 14.45 2.94
C GLU A 299 -24.88 14.55 1.43
N PRO A 300 -25.90 14.38 0.56
CA PRO A 300 -25.80 14.71 -0.86
C PRO A 300 -25.42 16.18 -1.09
N PHE A 301 -25.24 16.59 -2.35
CA PHE A 301 -24.95 17.99 -2.65
C PHE A 301 -26.11 18.88 -2.21
N SER A 302 -25.81 19.94 -1.49
CA SER A 302 -26.72 21.07 -1.34
C SER A 302 -27.01 21.69 -2.72
N LYS A 303 -28.10 22.44 -2.85
CA LYS A 303 -28.41 23.21 -4.07
C LYS A 303 -27.25 24.08 -4.56
N LYS A 304 -26.49 24.67 -3.63
CA LYS A 304 -25.31 25.50 -3.94
C LYS A 304 -24.18 24.65 -4.54
N GLU A 305 -23.87 23.51 -3.93
CA GLU A 305 -22.83 22.59 -4.42
C GLU A 305 -23.23 21.98 -5.77
N ALA A 306 -24.48 21.58 -5.93
CA ALA A 306 -25.02 21.02 -7.18
C ALA A 306 -24.98 22.04 -8.33
N ARG A 307 -25.37 23.30 -8.05
CA ARG A 307 -25.24 24.40 -8.98
C ARG A 307 -23.79 24.62 -9.39
N LEU A 308 -22.88 24.71 -8.42
CA LEU A 308 -21.46 24.92 -8.69
C LEU A 308 -20.87 23.76 -9.52
N TYR A 309 -21.27 22.52 -9.23
CA TYR A 309 -20.91 21.33 -10.01
C TYR A 309 -21.33 21.47 -11.48
N LEU A 310 -22.59 21.83 -11.72
CA LEU A 310 -23.12 22.00 -13.07
C LEU A 310 -22.47 23.16 -13.82
N GLU A 311 -22.24 24.28 -13.15
CA GLU A 311 -21.56 25.46 -13.72
C GLU A 311 -20.11 25.13 -14.11
N GLN A 312 -19.35 24.45 -13.25
CA GLN A 312 -17.99 24.02 -13.57
C GLN A 312 -17.96 22.97 -14.68
N SER A 313 -18.92 22.05 -14.67
CA SER A 313 -18.94 20.93 -15.60
C SER A 313 -19.38 21.34 -17.00
N LEU A 314 -20.48 22.10 -17.12
CA LEU A 314 -21.12 22.40 -18.41
C LEU A 314 -20.95 23.86 -18.84
N GLY A 315 -20.46 24.74 -17.95
CA GLY A 315 -20.11 26.13 -18.24
C GLY A 315 -21.25 26.88 -18.94
N ASN A 316 -20.88 27.62 -19.99
CA ASN A 316 -21.79 28.48 -20.75
C ASN A 316 -22.87 27.72 -21.55
N ARG A 317 -22.87 26.37 -21.55
CA ARG A 317 -23.94 25.60 -22.20
C ARG A 317 -25.25 25.64 -21.44
N LEU A 318 -25.22 25.95 -20.15
CA LEU A 318 -26.40 26.05 -19.31
C LEU A 318 -26.75 27.51 -19.01
N ASN A 319 -28.02 27.84 -19.11
CA ASN A 319 -28.55 29.03 -18.45
C ASN A 319 -29.01 28.69 -17.02
N ASN A 320 -29.30 29.72 -16.22
CA ASN A 320 -29.77 29.54 -14.83
C ASN A 320 -31.03 28.67 -14.72
N GLN A 321 -31.91 28.70 -15.72
CA GLN A 321 -33.14 27.92 -15.71
C GLN A 321 -32.88 26.43 -15.95
N ASP A 322 -31.92 26.10 -16.82
CA ASP A 322 -31.50 24.72 -17.08
C ASP A 322 -30.82 24.12 -15.85
N ILE A 323 -29.95 24.89 -15.17
CA ILE A 323 -29.33 24.48 -13.89
C ILE A 323 -30.42 24.17 -12.86
N TYR A 324 -31.37 25.09 -12.67
CA TYR A 324 -32.45 24.91 -11.70
C TYR A 324 -33.25 23.64 -11.97
N LYS A 325 -33.62 23.39 -13.24
CA LYS A 325 -34.36 22.19 -13.63
C LYS A 325 -33.59 20.90 -13.35
N LEU A 326 -32.29 20.85 -13.68
CA LEU A 326 -31.45 19.68 -13.40
C LEU A 326 -31.33 19.43 -11.89
N VAL A 327 -31.12 20.47 -11.09
CA VAL A 327 -31.01 20.34 -9.63
C VAL A 327 -32.31 19.83 -9.00
N GLU A 328 -33.46 20.36 -9.44
CA GLU A 328 -34.77 19.91 -8.94
C GLU A 328 -35.09 18.48 -9.40
N GLU A 329 -34.69 18.08 -10.61
CA GLU A 329 -35.00 16.74 -11.15
C GLU A 329 -34.13 15.63 -10.54
N PHE A 330 -32.83 15.89 -10.36
CA PHE A 330 -31.86 14.91 -9.84
C PHE A 330 -31.67 15.02 -8.32
N GLY A 331 -32.63 15.66 -7.65
CA GLY A 331 -32.63 15.92 -6.23
C GLY A 331 -34.02 15.92 -5.60
N SER A 332 -34.08 16.41 -4.37
CA SER A 332 -35.28 16.81 -3.66
C SER A 332 -35.25 18.32 -3.44
N LYS A 333 -36.22 18.87 -2.70
CA LYS A 333 -36.29 20.30 -2.38
C LYS A 333 -34.99 20.87 -1.80
N ASP A 334 -34.13 20.06 -1.16
CA ASP A 334 -32.95 20.55 -0.43
C ASP A 334 -31.62 19.91 -0.83
N ALA A 335 -31.62 18.78 -1.56
CA ALA A 335 -30.39 18.02 -1.83
C ALA A 335 -30.42 17.36 -3.23
N ALA A 336 -29.26 17.24 -3.88
CA ALA A 336 -29.13 16.58 -5.19
C ALA A 336 -28.04 15.49 -5.18
N SER A 337 -28.28 14.40 -5.90
CA SER A 337 -27.36 13.26 -5.95
C SER A 337 -26.13 13.58 -6.81
N PRO A 338 -24.90 13.55 -6.26
CA PRO A 338 -23.69 13.78 -7.04
C PRO A 338 -23.53 12.77 -8.19
N TYR A 339 -23.83 11.50 -7.94
CA TYR A 339 -23.79 10.45 -8.95
C TYR A 339 -24.76 10.69 -10.11
N ARG A 340 -26.03 10.99 -9.83
CA ARG A 340 -27.02 11.19 -10.90
C ARG A 340 -26.72 12.45 -11.71
N LEU A 341 -26.28 13.52 -11.04
CA LEU A 341 -25.80 14.72 -11.72
C LEU A 341 -24.59 14.45 -12.61
N SER A 342 -23.63 13.61 -12.18
CA SER A 342 -22.46 13.30 -13.01
C SER A 342 -22.83 12.55 -14.27
N LYS A 343 -23.78 11.60 -14.19
CA LYS A 343 -24.30 10.89 -15.37
C LYS A 343 -25.04 11.81 -16.33
N ALA A 344 -25.88 12.71 -15.79
CA ALA A 344 -26.56 13.72 -16.60
C ALA A 344 -25.57 14.64 -17.32
N VAL A 345 -24.55 15.13 -16.60
CA VAL A 345 -23.47 15.93 -17.17
C VAL A 345 -22.75 15.20 -18.28
N ALA A 346 -22.36 13.94 -18.06
CA ALA A 346 -21.67 13.12 -19.06
C ALA A 346 -22.51 12.97 -20.34
N TYR A 347 -23.80 12.63 -20.20
CA TYR A 347 -24.71 12.48 -21.32
C TYR A 347 -24.90 13.79 -22.11
N VAL A 348 -25.08 14.91 -21.42
CA VAL A 348 -25.24 16.24 -22.05
C VAL A 348 -23.94 16.72 -22.70
N LYS A 349 -22.77 16.43 -22.12
CA LYS A 349 -21.45 16.74 -22.71
C LYS A 349 -21.27 16.06 -24.07
N GLU A 350 -21.56 14.76 -24.14
CA GLU A 350 -21.43 13.99 -25.37
C GLU A 350 -22.47 14.36 -26.43
N ASN A 351 -23.70 14.71 -26.01
CA ASN A 351 -24.73 15.18 -26.93
C ASN A 351 -24.72 16.72 -27.05
N LYS A 352 -23.73 17.25 -27.78
CA LYS A 352 -23.48 18.71 -27.90
C LYS A 352 -24.69 19.55 -28.35
N LEU A 353 -25.57 18.98 -29.17
CA LEU A 353 -26.75 19.66 -29.73
C LEU A 353 -28.04 19.46 -28.92
N LEU A 354 -28.03 18.56 -27.94
CA LEU A 354 -29.21 18.25 -27.13
C LEU A 354 -29.50 19.39 -26.14
N LYS A 355 -30.77 19.79 -26.03
CA LYS A 355 -31.20 20.74 -25.01
C LYS A 355 -31.49 20.00 -23.70
N VAL A 356 -31.27 20.69 -22.59
CA VAL A 356 -31.50 20.12 -21.24
C VAL A 356 -32.95 19.66 -21.05
N ASN A 357 -33.93 20.38 -21.57
CA ASN A 357 -35.34 19.96 -21.49
C ASN A 357 -35.58 18.63 -22.19
N ASP A 358 -34.91 18.36 -23.32
CA ASP A 358 -35.08 17.11 -24.06
C ASP A 358 -34.53 15.94 -23.23
N TYR A 359 -33.36 16.13 -22.60
CA TYR A 359 -32.81 15.17 -21.66
C TYR A 359 -33.74 14.90 -20.46
N ILE A 360 -34.28 15.95 -19.83
CA ILE A 360 -35.22 15.81 -18.72
C ILE A 360 -36.50 15.09 -19.17
N ASN A 361 -36.98 15.34 -20.38
CA ASN A 361 -38.15 14.65 -20.92
C ASN A 361 -37.89 13.16 -21.15
N TYR A 362 -36.69 12.77 -21.63
CA TYR A 362 -36.32 11.35 -21.69
C TYR A 362 -36.32 10.70 -20.32
N PHE A 363 -35.75 11.40 -19.33
CA PHE A 363 -35.70 10.95 -17.96
C PHE A 363 -37.11 10.71 -17.38
N LYS A 364 -38.01 11.70 -17.50
CA LYS A 364 -39.38 11.64 -16.95
C LYS A 364 -40.29 10.60 -17.59
N ASN A 365 -40.12 10.37 -18.88
CA ASN A 365 -40.97 9.45 -19.63
C ASN A 365 -40.48 7.99 -19.54
N SER A 366 -39.32 7.75 -18.93
CA SER A 366 -38.81 6.41 -18.70
C SER A 366 -39.54 5.72 -17.55
N LYS A 367 -39.70 4.40 -17.66
CA LYS A 367 -40.16 3.53 -16.58
C LYS A 367 -39.01 2.81 -15.87
N ASP A 368 -37.78 2.99 -16.35
CA ASP A 368 -36.59 2.34 -15.81
C ASP A 368 -35.95 3.17 -14.70
N ASP A 369 -35.77 2.56 -13.53
CA ASP A 369 -35.15 3.16 -12.33
C ASP A 369 -33.66 3.52 -12.53
N HIS A 370 -33.06 3.10 -13.64
CA HIS A 370 -31.66 3.29 -14.00
C HIS A 370 -31.48 3.95 -15.37
N ILE A 371 -32.45 4.77 -15.79
CA ILE A 371 -32.44 5.42 -17.11
C ILE A 371 -31.14 6.21 -17.38
N GLU A 372 -30.49 6.80 -16.38
CA GLU A 372 -29.21 7.50 -16.59
C GLU A 372 -28.12 6.54 -17.11
N THR A 373 -28.05 5.33 -16.56
CA THR A 373 -27.09 4.30 -17.02
C THR A 373 -27.47 3.83 -18.41
N ILE A 374 -28.75 3.55 -18.67
CA ILE A 374 -29.24 3.10 -19.98
C ILE A 374 -28.88 4.11 -21.08
N LEU A 375 -29.12 5.40 -20.84
CA LEU A 375 -28.81 6.46 -21.80
C LEU A 375 -27.31 6.53 -22.13
N LEU A 376 -26.43 6.32 -21.14
CA LEU A 376 -24.99 6.28 -21.38
C LEU A 376 -24.56 5.03 -22.16
N LEU A 377 -25.16 3.87 -21.86
CA LEU A 377 -24.91 2.63 -22.58
C LEU A 377 -25.32 2.74 -24.06
N GLN A 378 -26.45 3.38 -24.37
CA GLN A 378 -26.87 3.66 -25.75
C GLN A 378 -25.89 4.57 -26.52
N LEU A 379 -25.21 5.49 -25.83
CA LEU A 379 -24.12 6.24 -26.45
C LEU A 379 -22.92 5.36 -26.70
N LEU A 380 -22.56 4.51 -25.73
CA LEU A 380 -21.42 3.61 -25.80
C LEU A 380 -21.56 2.56 -26.91
N GLU A 381 -22.78 2.06 -27.19
CA GLU A 381 -23.08 1.13 -28.28
C GLU A 381 -22.64 1.65 -29.66
N LYS A 382 -22.52 2.97 -29.83
CA LYS A 382 -22.01 3.59 -31.07
C LYS A 382 -20.50 3.35 -31.26
N SER A 383 -19.80 2.87 -30.25
CA SER A 383 -18.39 2.47 -30.28
C SER A 383 -18.27 0.99 -29.92
N PRO A 384 -18.27 0.08 -30.92
CA PRO A 384 -18.26 -1.36 -30.68
C PRO A 384 -17.12 -1.83 -29.77
N LEU A 385 -15.92 -1.25 -29.93
CA LEU A 385 -14.76 -1.62 -29.14
C LEU A 385 -14.87 -1.13 -27.69
N ALA A 386 -15.41 0.08 -27.46
CA ALA A 386 -15.62 0.59 -26.09
C ALA A 386 -16.70 -0.22 -25.36
N TRP A 387 -17.73 -0.63 -26.09
CA TRP A 387 -18.77 -1.54 -25.61
C TRP A 387 -18.18 -2.91 -25.21
N GLN A 388 -17.35 -3.49 -26.07
CA GLN A 388 -16.66 -4.75 -25.77
C GLN A 388 -15.75 -4.63 -24.54
N ILE A 389 -14.96 -3.57 -24.42
CA ILE A 389 -14.15 -3.30 -23.23
C ILE A 389 -15.02 -3.33 -21.98
N LEU A 390 -16.16 -2.62 -21.97
CA LEU A 390 -17.09 -2.63 -20.84
C LEU A 390 -17.60 -4.03 -20.52
N GLN A 391 -18.04 -4.80 -21.52
CA GLN A 391 -18.56 -6.14 -21.31
C GLN A 391 -17.53 -7.07 -20.65
N TYR A 392 -16.29 -7.11 -21.17
CA TYR A 392 -15.23 -7.94 -20.59
C TYR A 392 -14.83 -7.49 -19.18
N SER A 393 -14.83 -6.18 -18.92
CA SER A 393 -14.51 -5.63 -17.60
C SER A 393 -15.47 -6.09 -16.48
N THR A 394 -16.71 -6.48 -16.81
CA THR A 394 -17.65 -7.00 -15.80
C THR A 394 -17.21 -8.32 -15.16
N HIS A 395 -16.25 -9.01 -15.77
CA HIS A 395 -15.69 -10.28 -15.29
C HIS A 395 -14.32 -10.12 -14.62
N LEU A 396 -13.82 -8.90 -14.48
CA LEU A 396 -12.49 -8.58 -13.96
C LEU A 396 -12.61 -7.76 -12.67
N ASP A 397 -11.51 -7.61 -11.93
CA ASP A 397 -11.50 -6.75 -10.74
C ASP A 397 -11.79 -5.29 -11.16
N PRO A 398 -12.90 -4.68 -10.70
CA PRO A 398 -13.31 -3.35 -11.13
C PRO A 398 -12.34 -2.24 -10.70
N ASP A 399 -11.44 -2.49 -9.74
CA ASP A 399 -10.55 -1.45 -9.23
C ASP A 399 -9.32 -1.20 -10.10
N PHE A 400 -8.89 -2.20 -10.87
CA PHE A 400 -7.79 -2.08 -11.80
C PHE A 400 -7.78 -3.20 -12.82
N ILE A 401 -7.97 -2.85 -14.08
CA ILE A 401 -7.93 -3.75 -15.21
C ILE A 401 -6.80 -3.30 -16.14
N SER A 402 -5.72 -4.07 -16.23
CA SER A 402 -4.57 -3.73 -17.07
C SER A 402 -4.97 -3.54 -18.53
N ILE A 403 -4.50 -2.47 -19.18
CA ILE A 403 -4.75 -2.23 -20.62
C ILE A 403 -4.18 -3.36 -21.48
N GLU A 404 -3.11 -4.02 -21.02
CA GLU A 404 -2.51 -5.17 -21.70
C GLU A 404 -3.52 -6.31 -21.92
N ILE A 405 -4.46 -6.50 -21.00
CA ILE A 405 -5.53 -7.51 -21.14
C ILE A 405 -6.31 -7.22 -22.43
N PHE A 406 -6.69 -5.97 -22.68
CA PHE A 406 -7.45 -5.60 -23.88
C PHE A 406 -6.63 -5.61 -25.17
N LYS A 407 -5.34 -5.27 -25.10
CA LYS A 407 -4.43 -5.38 -26.25
C LYS A 407 -4.34 -6.82 -26.73
N GLU A 408 -4.18 -7.75 -25.78
CA GLU A 408 -4.12 -9.20 -26.06
C GLU A 408 -5.49 -9.76 -26.50
N LEU A 409 -6.58 -9.40 -25.81
CA LEU A 409 -7.93 -9.89 -26.14
C LEU A 409 -8.40 -9.46 -27.52
N PHE A 410 -8.12 -8.22 -27.91
CA PHE A 410 -8.59 -7.66 -29.18
C PHE A 410 -7.54 -7.69 -30.29
N LEU A 411 -6.31 -8.13 -29.99
CA LEU A 411 -5.17 -8.13 -30.93
C LEU A 411 -4.92 -6.76 -31.55
N ILE A 412 -4.91 -5.72 -30.72
CA ILE A 412 -4.71 -4.32 -31.12
C ILE A 412 -3.61 -3.65 -30.31
N ASP A 413 -3.05 -2.59 -30.90
CA ASP A 413 -2.10 -1.72 -30.22
C ASP A 413 -2.79 -0.73 -29.26
N GLU A 414 -1.98 -0.05 -28.46
CA GLU A 414 -2.43 0.96 -27.52
C GLU A 414 -3.05 2.18 -28.21
N GLU A 415 -2.60 2.53 -29.42
CA GLU A 415 -3.10 3.68 -30.17
C GLU A 415 -4.58 3.50 -30.51
N LYS A 416 -4.99 2.30 -30.92
CA LYS A 416 -6.40 1.96 -31.19
C LYS A 416 -7.28 1.93 -29.95
N LEU A 417 -6.71 1.76 -28.75
CA LEU A 417 -7.44 1.80 -27.49
C LEU A 417 -7.72 3.23 -27.00
N GLN A 418 -6.98 4.22 -27.48
CA GLN A 418 -7.12 5.61 -27.03
C GLN A 418 -8.54 6.17 -27.20
N ALA A 419 -9.15 5.97 -28.38
CA ALA A 419 -10.50 6.50 -28.64
C ALA A 419 -11.60 5.81 -27.80
N PRO A 420 -11.65 4.46 -27.72
CA PRO A 420 -12.56 3.77 -26.81
C PRO A 420 -12.42 4.18 -25.34
N ILE A 421 -11.17 4.27 -24.84
CA ILE A 421 -10.90 4.65 -23.45
C ILE A 421 -11.39 6.08 -23.18
N LYS A 422 -11.06 7.03 -24.06
CA LYS A 422 -11.55 8.42 -23.95
C LYS A 422 -13.06 8.49 -23.91
N MET A 423 -13.76 7.64 -24.66
CA MET A 423 -15.22 7.58 -24.64
C MET A 423 -15.76 7.03 -23.30
N LEU A 424 -15.16 5.97 -22.77
CA LEU A 424 -15.53 5.41 -21.46
C LEU A 424 -15.30 6.43 -20.33
N GLU A 425 -14.21 7.19 -20.39
CA GLU A 425 -13.91 8.28 -19.46
C GLU A 425 -14.90 9.45 -19.60
N ALA A 426 -15.18 9.88 -20.83
CA ALA A 426 -16.12 10.97 -21.10
C ALA A 426 -17.54 10.66 -20.61
N LEU A 427 -17.96 9.40 -20.70
CA LEU A 427 -19.23 8.90 -20.18
C LEU A 427 -19.20 8.63 -18.66
N SER A 428 -18.06 8.88 -17.99
CA SER A 428 -17.85 8.61 -16.57
C SER A 428 -18.19 7.16 -16.17
N ILE A 429 -17.90 6.21 -17.07
CA ILE A 429 -18.13 4.78 -16.88
C ILE A 429 -16.88 4.13 -16.28
N MET A 430 -15.71 4.48 -16.82
CA MET A 430 -14.41 4.07 -16.32
C MET A 430 -13.48 5.26 -16.21
N ASN A 431 -12.41 5.12 -15.41
CA ASN A 431 -11.31 6.08 -15.37
C ASN A 431 -10.01 5.39 -15.80
N LEU A 432 -9.18 6.09 -16.56
CA LEU A 432 -7.79 5.69 -16.76
C LEU A 432 -7.00 5.93 -15.48
N THR A 433 -6.32 4.90 -15.00
CA THR A 433 -5.51 4.94 -13.79
C THR A 433 -4.15 4.31 -14.05
N TYR A 434 -3.17 4.61 -13.19
CA TYR A 434 -1.82 4.07 -13.28
C TYR A 434 -1.46 3.40 -11.95
N ARG A 435 -1.05 2.14 -12.01
CA ARG A 435 -0.49 1.41 -10.87
C ARG A 435 0.87 0.85 -11.25
N ASN A 436 1.91 1.13 -10.46
CA ASN A 436 3.27 0.64 -10.67
C ASN A 436 3.83 0.91 -12.10
N GLY A 437 3.48 2.07 -12.67
CA GLY A 437 3.90 2.44 -14.03
C GLY A 437 3.12 1.75 -15.16
N GLN A 438 2.11 0.94 -14.84
CA GLN A 438 1.22 0.32 -15.80
C GLN A 438 -0.10 1.07 -15.86
N ALA A 439 -0.57 1.31 -17.09
CA ALA A 439 -1.88 1.89 -17.33
C ALA A 439 -2.97 0.82 -17.19
N GLY A 440 -4.08 1.18 -16.56
CA GLY A 440 -5.25 0.32 -16.36
C GLY A 440 -6.53 1.12 -16.31
N LEU A 441 -7.66 0.43 -16.42
CA LEU A 441 -9.00 0.99 -16.31
C LEU A 441 -9.60 0.64 -14.96
N GLN A 442 -10.28 1.60 -14.34
CA GLN A 442 -11.09 1.39 -13.15
C GLN A 442 -12.56 1.57 -13.50
N LEU A 443 -13.40 0.57 -13.20
CA LEU A 443 -14.84 0.60 -13.42
C LEU A 443 -15.55 1.31 -12.26
N HIS A 444 -16.49 2.20 -12.58
CA HIS A 444 -17.30 2.85 -11.54
C HIS A 444 -18.29 1.84 -10.93
N ARG A 445 -18.28 1.68 -9.60
CA ARG A 445 -19.05 0.64 -8.85
C ARG A 445 -20.58 0.69 -8.92
N LEU A 446 -21.14 1.65 -9.65
CA LEU A 446 -22.58 1.80 -9.84
C LEU A 446 -22.99 1.56 -11.30
N MET A 447 -22.04 1.12 -12.14
CA MET A 447 -22.24 0.73 -13.53
C MET A 447 -22.58 -0.74 -13.65
#